data_AF-A0A2S6M8B7-F1
#
_entry.id   AF-A0A2S6M8B7-F1
#
_cell.length_a   1.000
_cell.length_b   1.000
_cell.length_c   1.000
_cell.angle_alpha   90.00
_cell.angle_beta   90.00
_cell.angle_gamma   90.00
#
_symmetry.space_group_name_H-M   'P 1'
#
loop_
_entity.id
_entity.type
_entity.pdbx_description
1 polymer ?
#
loop_
_entity_poly.entity_id
_entity_poly.type
_entity_poly.pdbx_seq_one_letter_code
_entity_poly.pdbx_strand_id
1 'polypeptide(L)'
;HLIFKMRDNVTLDNSPEVTVPAGHLFVLGDNRDNSADSRVPLRSGGVGLLPIDNLIGRADAVLGSWDLGIRGQPVYTWLSGFRLGRFFTAVH
;
A
#
# COMPACT_ATOMS: atom_id res chain seq x y z
N HIS A 1 6.32 -10.48 4.58
CA HIS A 1 6.20 -9.28 3.72
C HIS A 1 7.58 -8.68 3.38
N LEU A 2 7.85 -8.38 2.09
CA LEU A 2 9.08 -7.75 1.62
C LEU A 2 8.92 -6.23 1.59
N ILE A 3 9.86 -5.48 2.18
CA ILE A 3 9.88 -4.02 2.12
C ILE A 3 10.66 -3.62 0.87
N PHE A 4 10.03 -2.84 -0.01
CA PHE A 4 10.67 -2.35 -1.24
C PHE A 4 11.18 -0.92 -1.03
N LYS A 5 12.47 -0.73 -1.31
CA LYS A 5 13.17 0.56 -1.37
C LYS A 5 13.82 0.70 -2.75
N MET A 6 13.70 1.87 -3.35
CA MET A 6 14.33 2.24 -4.62
C MET A 6 15.63 3.02 -4.41
N ARG A 7 15.76 3.73 -3.30
CA ARG A 7 16.90 4.60 -2.98
C ARG A 7 17.32 4.42 -1.53
N ASP A 8 18.62 4.55 -1.28
CA ASP A 8 19.19 4.56 0.06
C ASP A 8 19.47 6.01 0.52
N ASN A 9 19.28 6.25 1.81
CA ASN A 9 19.60 7.49 2.53
C ASN A 9 18.76 8.72 2.12
N VAL A 10 17.47 8.51 1.84
CA VAL A 10 16.50 9.56 1.49
C VAL A 10 15.79 10.09 2.75
N THR A 11 15.16 11.25 2.65
CA THR A 11 14.55 12.01 3.76
C THR A 11 13.52 11.22 4.60
N LEU A 12 12.93 10.15 4.06
CA LEU A 12 11.96 9.29 4.76
C LEU A 12 12.54 7.96 5.27
N ASP A 13 13.85 7.72 5.07
CA ASP A 13 14.51 6.52 5.60
C ASP A 13 14.63 6.54 7.12
N ASN A 14 14.80 7.75 7.68
CA ASN A 14 14.76 7.99 9.11
C ASN A 14 13.58 8.91 9.41
N SER A 15 12.66 8.46 10.25
CA SER A 15 11.63 9.32 10.83
C SER A 15 12.02 9.73 12.25
N PRO A 16 11.71 10.96 12.68
CA PRO A 16 11.81 11.31 14.10
C PRO A 16 10.97 10.33 14.94
N GLU A 17 11.32 10.19 16.21
CA GLU A 17 10.55 9.39 17.15
C GLU A 17 9.11 9.94 17.25
N VAL A 18 8.12 9.05 17.13
CA VAL A 18 6.71 9.39 17.22
C VAL A 18 6.09 8.59 18.36
N THR A 19 5.65 9.30 19.40
CA THR A 19 4.79 8.70 20.43
C THR A 19 3.36 8.63 19.90
N VAL A 20 2.85 7.42 19.71
CA VAL A 20 1.48 7.20 19.26
C VAL A 20 0.54 7.31 20.46
N PRO A 21 -0.40 8.27 20.46
CA PRO A 21 -1.37 8.38 21.54
C PRO A 21 -2.34 7.20 21.53
N ALA A 22 -3.00 6.96 22.67
CA ALA A 22 -4.02 5.92 22.76
C ALA A 22 -5.11 6.12 21.69
N GLY A 23 -5.60 5.01 21.12
CA GLY A 23 -6.63 5.03 20.08
C GLY A 23 -6.13 5.47 18.70
N HIS A 24 -4.82 5.57 18.47
CA HIS A 24 -4.25 5.91 17.17
C HIS A 24 -3.31 4.84 16.64
N LEU A 25 -3.08 4.88 15.32
CA LEU A 25 -2.20 4.01 14.58
C LEU A 25 -1.17 4.84 13.81
N PHE A 26 0.07 4.34 13.80
CA PHE A 26 1.12 4.78 12.89
C PHE A 26 1.30 3.69 11.83
N VAL A 27 1.03 4.01 10.57
CA VAL A 27 1.05 3.05 9.46
C VAL A 27 2.19 3.36 8.50
N LEU A 28 2.74 2.31 7.89
CA LEU A 28 3.82 2.40 6.91
C LEU A 28 3.44 1.59 5.67
N GLY A 29 3.68 2.15 4.49
CA GLY A 29 3.54 1.40 3.24
C GLY A 29 4.73 0.49 2.99
N ASP A 30 4.50 -0.62 2.29
CA ASP A 30 5.56 -1.56 1.92
C ASP A 30 6.50 -0.99 0.84
N ASN A 31 5.98 -0.12 -0.04
CA ASN A 31 6.78 0.63 -1.01
C ASN A 31 7.23 1.96 -0.40
N ARG A 32 8.32 1.93 0.39
CA ARG A 32 8.69 3.00 1.32
C ARG A 32 8.99 4.33 0.67
N ASP A 33 9.54 4.32 -0.53
CA ASP A 33 9.90 5.55 -1.27
C ASP A 33 8.74 6.15 -2.05
N ASN A 34 7.64 5.40 -2.18
CA ASN A 34 6.45 5.81 -2.91
C ASN A 34 5.18 5.66 -2.06
N SER A 35 5.31 5.94 -0.76
CA SER A 35 4.20 5.91 0.19
C SER A 35 4.06 7.23 0.91
N ALA A 36 2.86 7.81 0.85
CA ALA A 36 2.45 8.97 1.63
C ALA A 36 1.89 8.54 3.00
N ASP A 37 2.64 7.71 3.71
CA ASP A 37 2.23 7.10 4.97
C ASP A 37 2.41 8.03 6.19
N SER A 38 2.30 7.51 7.42
CA SER A 38 2.33 8.31 8.65
C SER A 38 3.64 9.08 8.88
N ARG A 39 4.73 8.76 8.15
CA ARG A 39 5.97 9.55 8.17
C ARG A 39 5.81 10.92 7.52
N VAL A 40 4.84 11.05 6.61
CA VAL A 40 4.60 12.28 5.85
C VAL A 40 3.55 13.12 6.58
N PRO A 41 3.84 14.40 6.89
CA PRO A 41 2.85 15.29 7.51
C PRO A 41 1.62 15.51 6.61
N LEU A 42 0.46 15.74 7.22
CA LEU A 42 -0.79 16.09 6.50
C LEU A 42 -0.60 17.29 5.56
N ARG A 43 0.15 18.31 5.99
CA ARG A 43 0.49 19.50 5.17
C ARG A 43 1.26 19.19 3.89
N SER A 44 1.87 18.01 3.82
CA SER A 44 2.68 17.53 2.70
C SER A 44 2.00 16.37 1.96
N GLY A 45 0.70 16.13 2.20
CA GLY A 45 -0.09 15.11 1.52
C GLY A 45 0.00 13.70 2.12
N GLY A 46 0.59 13.55 3.31
CA GLY A 46 0.57 12.28 4.05
C GLY A 46 -0.72 12.07 4.82
N VAL A 47 -0.82 10.91 5.50
CA VAL A 47 -2.02 10.53 6.27
C VAL A 47 -1.93 10.87 7.77
N GLY A 48 -0.75 11.17 8.30
CA GLY A 48 -0.55 11.39 9.73
C GLY A 48 -0.89 10.16 10.59
N LEU A 49 -1.30 10.38 11.84
CA LEU A 49 -1.76 9.31 12.73
C LEU A 49 -3.24 9.03 12.49
N LEU A 50 -3.59 7.75 12.34
CA LEU A 50 -4.98 7.35 12.08
C LEU A 50 -5.70 7.01 13.37
N PRO A 51 -6.89 7.57 13.65
CA PRO A 51 -7.77 7.07 14.70
C PRO A 51 -8.15 5.61 14.43
N ILE A 52 -8.19 4.77 15.46
CA ILE A 52 -8.54 3.35 15.33
C ILE A 52 -9.97 3.16 14.83
N ASP A 53 -10.85 4.13 15.08
CA ASP A 53 -12.24 4.13 14.60
C ASP A 53 -12.34 4.18 13.07
N ASN A 54 -11.27 4.61 12.37
CA ASN A 54 -11.21 4.61 10.91
C ASN A 54 -10.72 3.27 10.34
N LEU A 55 -10.42 2.27 11.19
CA LEU A 55 -9.98 0.94 10.75
C LEU A 55 -11.19 0.10 10.30
N ILE A 56 -11.35 -0.07 8.99
CA ILE A 56 -12.45 -0.84 8.40
C ILE A 56 -12.20 -2.37 8.52
N GLY A 57 -10.96 -2.82 8.37
CA GLY A 57 -10.61 -4.25 8.45
C GLY A 57 -9.21 -4.59 7.96
N ARG A 58 -8.86 -5.88 8.01
CA ARG A 58 -7.58 -6.44 7.50
C ARG A 58 -7.75 -6.93 6.06
N ALA A 59 -6.79 -6.63 5.20
CA ALA A 59 -6.74 -7.21 3.86
C ALA A 59 -6.09 -8.61 3.92
N ASP A 60 -6.91 -9.66 3.82
CA ASP A 60 -6.45 -11.06 3.99
C ASP A 60 -6.10 -11.77 2.67
N ALA A 61 -6.74 -11.37 1.56
CA ALA A 61 -6.53 -12.00 0.26
C ALA A 61 -6.83 -11.05 -0.90
N VAL A 62 -6.11 -11.24 -2.01
CA VAL A 62 -6.41 -10.60 -3.29
C VAL A 62 -7.30 -11.54 -4.10
N LEU A 63 -8.58 -11.19 -4.26
CA LEU A 63 -9.56 -12.01 -4.98
C LEU A 63 -9.46 -11.89 -6.51
N GLY A 64 -8.67 -10.94 -7.02
CA GLY A 64 -8.46 -10.78 -8.45
C GLY A 64 -7.51 -9.65 -8.79
N SER A 65 -6.80 -9.81 -9.90
CA SER A 65 -5.93 -8.78 -10.47
C SER A 65 -6.08 -8.80 -11.99
N TRP A 66 -6.33 -7.63 -12.58
CA TRP A 66 -6.54 -7.49 -14.02
C TRP A 66 -5.42 -6.68 -14.65
N ASP A 67 -4.95 -7.11 -15.82
CA ASP A 67 -4.04 -6.32 -16.64
C ASP A 67 -4.77 -5.16 -17.31
N LEU A 68 -4.38 -3.93 -16.96
CA LEU A 68 -4.96 -2.72 -17.55
C LEU A 68 -4.51 -2.49 -19.01
N GLY A 69 -3.42 -3.12 -19.46
CA GLY A 69 -2.95 -3.05 -20.85
C GLY A 69 -3.89 -3.71 -21.86
N ILE A 70 -4.79 -4.58 -21.40
CA ILE A 70 -5.79 -5.27 -22.22
C ILE A 70 -7.01 -4.40 -22.54
N ARG A 71 -7.18 -3.24 -21.88
CA ARG A 71 -8.30 -2.31 -22.13
C ARG A 71 -8.33 -1.75 -23.56
N GLY A 72 -7.19 -1.72 -24.26
CA GLY A 72 -7.09 -1.30 -25.66
C GLY A 72 -7.24 -2.43 -26.69
N GLN A 73 -7.43 -3.67 -26.24
CA GLN A 73 -7.57 -4.84 -27.11
C GLN A 73 -9.05 -5.20 -27.34
N PRO A 74 -9.37 -5.97 -28.40
CA PRO A 74 -10.74 -6.42 -28.66
C PRO A 74 -11.36 -7.10 -27.43
N VAL A 75 -12.65 -6.84 -27.17
CA VAL A 75 -13.37 -7.29 -25.95
C VAL A 75 -13.26 -8.80 -25.71
N TYR A 76 -13.17 -9.62 -26.76
CA TYR A 76 -13.02 -11.07 -26.64
C TYR A 76 -11.69 -11.51 -25.98
N THR A 77 -10.69 -10.62 -25.92
CA THR A 77 -9.41 -10.86 -25.24
C THR A 77 -9.45 -10.47 -23.76
N TRP A 78 -10.50 -9.81 -23.27
CA TRP A 78 -10.48 -9.24 -21.93
C TRP A 78 -10.39 -10.26 -20.80
N LEU A 79 -10.92 -11.47 -21.02
CA LEU A 79 -10.83 -12.57 -20.08
C LEU A 79 -9.39 -13.08 -19.89
N SER A 80 -8.51 -12.99 -20.91
CA SER A 80 -7.10 -13.38 -20.75
C SER A 80 -6.31 -12.36 -19.93
N GLY A 81 -6.88 -11.18 -19.65
CA GLY A 81 -6.28 -10.17 -18.78
C GLY A 81 -6.37 -10.47 -17.30
N PHE A 82 -7.08 -11.52 -16.90
CA PHE A 82 -7.01 -12.04 -15.54
C PHE A 82 -5.60 -12.58 -15.26
N ARG A 83 -4.92 -11.96 -14.30
CA ARG A 83 -3.59 -12.39 -13.85
C ARG A 83 -3.74 -13.51 -12.81
N LEU A 84 -4.08 -14.71 -13.29
CA LEU A 84 -4.31 -15.90 -12.46
C LEU A 84 -3.13 -16.26 -11.54
N GLY A 85 -1.89 -15.94 -11.93
CA GLY A 85 -0.70 -16.15 -11.11
C GLY A 85 -0.59 -15.30 -9.83
N ARG A 86 -1.52 -14.37 -9.59
CA ARG A 86 -1.62 -13.60 -8.33
C ARG A 86 -2.72 -14.10 -7.39
N PHE A 87 -3.50 -15.09 -7.81
CA PHE A 87 -4.45 -15.76 -6.93
C PHE A 87 -3.68 -16.71 -6.01
N PHE A 88 -4.07 -16.78 -4.74
CA PHE A 88 -3.47 -17.61 -3.68
C PHE A 88 -2.10 -17.17 -3.13
N THR A 89 -1.63 -15.96 -3.40
CA THR A 89 -0.56 -15.40 -2.56
C THR A 89 -1.18 -14.91 -1.25
N ALA A 90 -1.19 -15.77 -0.23
CA ALA A 90 -1.52 -15.35 1.13
C ALA A 90 -0.56 -14.23 1.54
N VAL A 91 -1.11 -13.07 1.91
CA VAL A 91 -0.31 -11.98 2.46
C VAL A 91 -0.05 -12.33 3.93
N HIS A 92 1.08 -12.98 4.20
CA HIS A 92 1.58 -13.20 5.56
C HIS A 92 2.66 -12.18 5.93
#